data_AF-A0AAV4WQP1-F1
#
_entry.id   AF-A0AAV4WQP1-F1
#
_cell.length_a   1.000
_cell.length_b   1.000
_cell.length_c   1.000
_cell.angle_alpha   90.00
_cell.angle_beta   90.00
_cell.angle_gamma   90.00
#
_symmetry.space_group_name_H-M   'P 1'
#
loop_
_entity.id
_entity.type
_entity.pdbx_description
1 polymer ?
#
loop_
_entity_poly.entity_id
_entity_poly.type
_entity_poly.pdbx_seq_one_letter_code
_entity_poly.pdbx_strand_id
1 'polypeptide(L)'
;MDLKGKEITPEERKIIIKLRNEGKTLREIGKIVERTHSSIQRVINNYTSSKSIISKPRSGCPSKLTAREKRYVFKSHAKVRLQIKIKMLSKIICRRFRTPKDSKHVFRKNPFPPFDPKANETTIELTPFPRS
;
A
#
# COMPACT_ATOMS: atom_id res chain seq x y z
N MET A 1 -29.51 3.06 -16.19
CA MET A 1 -28.03 3.16 -16.19
C MET A 1 -27.48 2.35 -15.02
N ASP A 2 -26.76 1.26 -15.28
CA ASP A 2 -26.34 0.33 -14.23
C ASP A 2 -25.05 0.81 -13.53
N LEU A 3 -25.22 1.54 -12.42
CA LEU A 3 -24.12 1.99 -11.55
C LEU A 3 -23.64 0.91 -10.56
N LYS A 4 -24.02 -0.35 -10.79
CA LYS A 4 -23.71 -1.48 -9.90
C LYS A 4 -22.21 -1.76 -9.90
N GLY A 5 -21.58 -1.70 -8.72
CA GLY A 5 -20.16 -1.99 -8.53
C GLY A 5 -19.21 -0.81 -8.76
N LYS A 6 -19.69 0.33 -9.30
CA LYS A 6 -18.89 1.54 -9.44
C LYS A 6 -18.80 2.28 -8.11
N GLU A 7 -17.59 2.69 -7.75
CA GLU A 7 -17.36 3.50 -6.55
C GLU A 7 -18.05 4.87 -6.69
N ILE A 8 -18.47 5.44 -5.56
CA ILE A 8 -19.07 6.76 -5.52
C ILE A 8 -17.95 7.79 -5.54
N THR A 9 -17.97 8.69 -6.52
CA THR A 9 -16.93 9.70 -6.71
C THR A 9 -16.92 10.67 -5.53
N PRO A 10 -15.77 11.33 -5.24
CA PRO A 10 -15.72 12.31 -4.16
C PRO A 10 -16.70 13.48 -4.37
N GLU A 11 -17.02 13.82 -5.61
CA GLU A 11 -18.00 14.85 -5.97
C GLU A 11 -19.43 14.42 -5.62
N GLU A 12 -19.84 13.21 -6.03
CA GLU A 12 -21.12 12.62 -5.64
C GLU A 12 -21.27 12.56 -4.12
N ARG A 13 -20.20 12.23 -3.38
CA ARG A 13 -20.21 12.23 -1.91
C ARG A 13 -20.43 13.61 -1.31
N LYS A 14 -19.83 14.66 -1.88
CA LYS A 14 -20.07 16.05 -1.44
C LYS A 14 -21.56 16.41 -1.62
N ILE A 15 -22.16 16.02 -2.75
CA ILE A 15 -23.58 16.24 -3.01
C ILE A 15 -24.44 15.51 -1.98
N ILE A 16 -24.17 14.22 -1.72
CA ILE A 16 -24.88 13.42 -0.71
C ILE A 16 -24.83 14.07 0.68
N ILE A 17 -23.66 14.55 1.11
CA ILE A 17 -23.49 15.20 2.42
C ILE A 17 -24.26 16.53 2.48
N LYS A 18 -24.20 17.35 1.43
CA LYS A 18 -24.96 18.61 1.34
C LYS A 18 -26.47 18.35 1.47
N LEU A 19 -27.01 17.44 0.65
CA LEU A 19 -28.44 17.08 0.68
C LEU A 19 -28.86 16.50 2.05
N ARG A 20 -27.96 15.78 2.72
CA ARG A 20 -28.24 15.27 4.07
C ARG A 20 -28.28 16.40 5.11
N ASN A 21 -27.43 17.41 5.00
CA ASN A 21 -27.45 18.59 5.87
C ASN A 21 -28.69 19.46 5.63
N GLU A 22 -29.22 19.47 4.40
CA GLU A 22 -30.51 20.08 4.05
C GLU A 22 -31.73 19.31 4.61
N GLY A 23 -31.52 18.15 5.24
CA GLY A 23 -32.60 17.35 5.86
C GLY A 23 -33.32 16.39 4.92
N LYS A 24 -32.85 16.19 3.68
CA LYS A 24 -33.47 15.26 2.73
C LYS A 24 -33.37 13.81 3.18
N THR A 25 -34.36 13.01 2.82
CA THR A 25 -34.39 11.59 3.18
C THR A 25 -33.40 10.79 2.33
N LEU A 26 -32.92 9.65 2.84
CA LEU A 26 -31.98 8.78 2.12
C LEU A 26 -32.53 8.29 0.77
N ARG A 27 -33.86 8.11 0.68
CA ARG A 27 -34.54 7.67 -0.55
C ARG A 27 -34.59 8.78 -1.59
N GLU A 28 -34.88 10.02 -1.19
CA GLU A 28 -34.83 11.18 -2.09
C GLU A 28 -33.42 11.41 -2.63
N ILE A 29 -32.41 11.35 -1.76
CA ILE A 29 -31.00 11.46 -2.17
C ILE A 29 -30.64 10.35 -3.16
N GLY A 30 -31.17 9.13 -2.96
CA GLY A 30 -31.02 8.00 -3.88
C GLY A 30 -31.57 8.25 -5.26
N LYS A 31 -32.73 8.90 -5.35
CA LYS A 31 -33.32 9.30 -6.62
C LYS A 31 -32.51 10.39 -7.33
N ILE A 32 -32.00 11.37 -6.58
CA ILE A 32 -31.21 12.49 -7.13
C ILE A 32 -29.85 12.04 -7.65
N VAL A 33 -29.14 11.18 -6.90
CA VAL A 33 -27.77 10.74 -7.24
C VAL A 33 -27.78 9.41 -8.01
N GLU A 34 -28.97 8.86 -8.30
CA GLU A 34 -29.17 7.56 -8.95
C GLU A 34 -28.44 6.39 -8.25
N ARG A 35 -28.30 6.46 -6.91
CA ARG A 35 -27.64 5.43 -6.11
C ARG A 35 -28.61 4.73 -5.17
N THR A 36 -28.27 3.49 -4.83
CA THR A 36 -29.05 2.70 -3.89
C THR A 36 -29.01 3.27 -2.48
N HIS A 37 -30.11 3.11 -1.74
CA HIS A 37 -30.25 3.53 -0.36
C HIS A 37 -29.09 3.06 0.53
N SER A 38 -28.69 1.79 0.43
CA SER A 38 -27.60 1.20 1.20
C SER A 38 -26.25 1.86 0.93
N SER A 39 -25.99 2.27 -0.31
CA SER A 39 -24.75 2.96 -0.68
C SER A 39 -24.69 4.35 -0.06
N ILE A 40 -25.80 5.09 -0.08
CA ILE A 40 -25.90 6.42 0.53
C ILE A 40 -25.75 6.33 2.04
N GLN A 41 -26.44 5.37 2.67
CA GLN A 41 -26.33 5.12 4.10
C GLN A 41 -24.87 4.84 4.50
N ARG A 42 -24.16 4.02 3.71
CA ARG A 42 -22.73 3.73 3.93
C ARG A 42 -21.87 4.99 3.81
N VAL A 43 -22.13 5.86 2.84
CA VAL A 43 -21.40 7.14 2.69
C VAL A 43 -21.60 8.03 3.91
N ILE A 44 -22.85 8.18 4.37
CA ILE A 44 -23.17 9.02 5.53
C ILE A 44 -22.52 8.45 6.79
N ASN A 45 -22.63 7.16 7.05
CA ASN A 45 -22.00 6.52 8.22
C ASN A 45 -20.46 6.68 8.20
N ASN A 46 -19.84 6.54 7.03
CA ASN A 46 -18.40 6.77 6.92
C ASN A 46 -18.03 8.23 7.20
N TYR A 47 -18.84 9.17 6.72
CA TYR A 47 -18.62 10.60 6.96
C TYR A 47 -18.83 10.97 8.42
N THR A 48 -19.86 10.46 9.10
CA THR A 48 -20.07 10.75 10.53
C THR A 48 -18.93 10.21 11.39
N SER A 49 -18.39 9.03 11.08
CA SER A 49 -17.28 8.45 11.84
C SER A 49 -15.90 9.06 11.52
N SER A 50 -15.62 9.38 10.26
CA SER A 50 -14.26 9.81 9.83
C SER A 50 -14.15 11.26 9.39
N LYS A 51 -15.28 11.95 9.20
CA LYS A 51 -15.40 13.31 8.63
C LYS A 51 -14.67 13.51 7.29
N SER A 52 -14.35 12.41 6.61
CA SER A 52 -13.65 12.41 5.32
C SER A 52 -14.63 12.23 4.16
N ILE A 53 -14.44 13.03 3.12
CA ILE A 53 -15.16 12.91 1.86
C ILE A 53 -14.59 11.75 1.03
N ILE A 54 -13.28 11.49 1.16
CA ILE A 54 -12.58 10.49 0.36
C ILE A 54 -12.86 9.08 0.89
N SER A 55 -12.96 8.10 0.01
CA SER A 55 -13.10 6.70 0.42
C SER A 55 -11.82 6.21 1.10
N LYS A 56 -11.98 5.36 2.12
CA LYS A 56 -10.83 4.70 2.73
C LYS A 56 -10.20 3.78 1.69
N PRO A 57 -8.86 3.83 1.50
CA PRO A 57 -8.20 2.90 0.60
C PRO A 57 -8.46 1.47 1.09
N ARG A 58 -8.57 0.53 0.16
CA ARG A 58 -8.72 -0.88 0.52
C ARG A 58 -7.45 -1.34 1.25
N SER A 59 -7.62 -1.98 2.39
CA SER A 59 -6.53 -2.75 3.00
C SER A 59 -6.23 -3.93 2.08
N GLY A 60 -5.07 -3.87 1.43
CA GLY A 60 -4.58 -4.99 0.63
C GLY A 60 -4.29 -6.22 1.49
N CYS A 61 -4.08 -7.35 0.84
CA CYS A 61 -3.62 -8.57 1.52
C CYS A 61 -2.25 -8.32 2.19
N PRO A 62 -2.07 -8.71 3.47
CA PRO A 62 -0.81 -8.53 4.17
C PRO A 62 0.34 -9.25 3.45
N SER A 63 1.55 -8.72 3.63
CA SER A 63 2.76 -9.35 3.07
C SER A 63 3.03 -10.67 3.78
N LYS A 64 3.27 -11.76 3.03
CA LYS A 64 3.76 -13.02 3.61
C LYS A 64 5.08 -12.85 4.37
N LEU A 65 5.89 -11.84 4.03
CA LEU A 65 7.10 -11.49 4.76
C LEU A 65 6.85 -10.37 5.77
N THR A 66 7.35 -10.58 6.99
CA THR A 66 7.40 -9.55 8.03
C THR A 66 8.46 -8.49 7.72
N ALA A 67 8.37 -7.32 8.33
CA ALA A 67 9.36 -6.25 8.15
C ALA A 67 10.80 -6.71 8.49
N ARG A 68 10.95 -7.54 9.53
CA ARG A 68 12.23 -8.13 9.94
C ARG A 68 12.80 -9.06 8.87
N GLU A 69 11.98 -9.92 8.30
CA GLU A 69 12.38 -10.83 7.22
C GLU A 69 12.76 -10.05 5.95
N LYS A 70 11.99 -9.02 5.58
CA LYS A 70 12.31 -8.12 4.46
C LYS A 70 13.66 -7.43 4.63
N ARG A 71 13.94 -6.90 5.82
CA ARG A 71 15.22 -6.26 6.15
C ARG A 71 16.38 -7.25 6.05
N TYR A 72 16.17 -8.50 6.48
CA TYR A 72 17.18 -9.55 6.38
C TYR A 72 17.48 -9.91 4.92
N VAL A 73 16.46 -10.06 4.08
CA VAL A 73 16.60 -10.25 2.63
C VAL A 73 17.44 -9.12 2.03
N PHE A 74 17.06 -7.88 2.29
CA PHE A 74 17.76 -6.71 1.76
C PHE A 74 19.23 -6.67 2.19
N LYS A 75 19.50 -6.87 3.49
CA LYS A 75 20.87 -6.88 4.03
C LYS A 75 21.72 -8.02 3.46
N SER A 76 21.12 -9.19 3.21
CA SER A 76 21.82 -10.35 2.65
C SER A 76 22.26 -10.11 1.20
N HIS A 77 21.43 -9.41 0.42
CA HIS A 77 21.78 -9.03 -0.95
C HIS A 77 22.75 -7.83 -1.01
N ALA A 78 22.53 -6.80 -0.18
CA ALA A 78 23.33 -5.59 -0.17
C ALA A 78 24.77 -5.80 0.33
N LYS A 79 24.97 -6.67 1.33
CA LYS A 79 26.30 -6.85 1.95
C LYS A 79 27.35 -7.48 1.06
N VAL A 80 26.98 -8.17 -0.02
CA VAL A 80 27.96 -9.04 -0.69
C VAL A 80 27.93 -8.93 -2.21
N ARG A 81 27.10 -8.06 -2.82
CA ARG A 81 26.82 -8.11 -4.28
C ARG A 81 26.52 -9.56 -4.76
N LEU A 82 26.10 -10.45 -3.86
CA LEU A 82 25.92 -11.86 -4.19
C LEU A 82 24.62 -12.01 -4.95
N GLN A 83 24.73 -12.49 -6.19
CA GLN A 83 23.59 -12.99 -6.94
C GLN A 83 23.15 -14.34 -6.37
N ILE A 84 22.64 -14.33 -5.13
CA ILE A 84 22.11 -15.54 -4.50
C ILE A 84 20.84 -15.94 -5.25
N LYS A 85 20.83 -17.16 -5.79
CA LYS A 85 19.63 -17.73 -6.42
C LYS A 85 18.46 -17.70 -5.43
N ILE A 86 17.29 -17.25 -5.91
CA ILE A 86 16.05 -17.06 -5.13
C ILE A 86 15.68 -18.26 -4.25
N LYS A 87 15.84 -19.49 -4.76
CA LYS A 87 15.57 -20.74 -4.04
C LYS A 87 16.49 -20.96 -2.83
N MET A 88 17.75 -20.52 -2.90
CA MET A 88 18.70 -20.63 -1.79
C MET A 88 18.35 -19.62 -0.69
N LEU A 89 17.99 -18.40 -1.07
CA LEU A 89 17.60 -17.37 -0.11
C LEU A 89 16.33 -17.75 0.65
N SER A 90 15.32 -18.32 -0.02
CA SER A 90 14.11 -18.78 0.65
C SER A 90 14.42 -19.88 1.69
N LYS A 91 15.32 -20.82 1.38
CA LYS A 91 15.77 -21.84 2.35
C LYS A 91 16.46 -21.22 3.56
N ILE A 92 17.34 -20.23 3.35
CA ILE A 92 18.04 -19.52 4.44
C ILE A 92 17.04 -18.79 5.35
N ILE A 93 16.06 -18.10 4.76
CA ILE A 93 14.99 -17.41 5.51
C ILE A 93 14.15 -18.41 6.30
N CYS A 94 13.72 -19.51 5.66
CA CYS A 94 12.93 -20.55 6.33
C CYS A 94 13.71 -21.14 7.52
N ARG A 95 15.02 -21.42 7.37
CA ARG A 95 15.87 -21.90 8.47
C ARG A 95 16.00 -20.88 9.61
N ARG A 96 16.17 -19.60 9.27
CA ARG A 96 16.42 -18.54 10.26
C ARG A 96 15.17 -18.12 11.03
N PHE A 97 14.01 -18.08 10.35
CA PHE A 97 12.75 -17.58 10.91
C PHE A 97 11.73 -18.69 11.18
N ARG A 98 12.04 -19.97 10.89
CA ARG A 98 11.19 -21.15 11.08
C ARG A 98 9.79 -21.00 10.46
N THR A 99 9.70 -20.28 9.35
CA THR A 99 8.45 -20.04 8.62
C THR A 99 8.59 -20.59 7.20
N PRO A 100 7.68 -21.46 6.73
CA PRO A 100 7.70 -21.90 5.34
C PRO A 100 7.30 -20.72 4.44
N LYS A 101 8.18 -20.33 3.52
CA LYS A 101 7.95 -19.23 2.58
C LYS A 101 8.10 -19.67 1.13
N ASP A 102 7.15 -19.28 0.30
CA ASP A 102 7.23 -19.48 -1.14
C ASP A 102 8.32 -18.62 -1.77
N SER A 103 9.30 -19.27 -2.41
CA SER A 103 10.47 -18.61 -3.00
C SER A 103 10.14 -17.47 -3.98
N LYS A 104 9.12 -17.65 -4.84
CA LYS A 104 8.68 -16.62 -5.82
C LYS A 104 8.04 -15.39 -5.15
N HIS A 105 7.36 -15.58 -4.01
CA HIS A 105 6.66 -14.50 -3.33
C HIS A 105 7.62 -13.55 -2.60
N VAL A 106 8.74 -14.07 -2.10
CA VAL A 106 9.77 -13.31 -1.37
C VAL A 106 10.29 -12.13 -2.19
N PHE A 107 10.46 -12.29 -3.49
CA PHE A 107 11.08 -11.30 -4.37
C PHE A 107 10.07 -10.43 -5.14
N ARG A 108 8.91 -10.97 -5.57
CA ARG A 108 7.92 -10.20 -6.37
C ARG A 108 7.37 -8.94 -5.68
N LYS A 109 7.30 -8.91 -4.34
CA LYS A 109 6.77 -7.76 -3.57
C LYS A 109 7.85 -6.84 -2.97
N ASN A 110 9.12 -7.16 -3.19
CA ASN A 110 10.27 -6.36 -2.76
C ASN A 110 11.26 -6.25 -3.94
N PRO A 111 10.90 -5.52 -5.01
CA PRO A 111 11.88 -5.24 -6.06
C PRO A 111 13.05 -4.49 -5.43
N PHE A 112 14.27 -4.98 -5.65
CA PHE A 112 15.45 -4.18 -5.34
C PHE A 112 15.38 -2.91 -6.18
N PRO A 113 15.77 -1.75 -5.64
CA PRO A 113 15.98 -0.60 -6.50
C PRO A 113 16.95 -1.00 -7.62
N PRO A 114 16.72 -0.56 -8.87
CA PRO A 114 17.65 -0.81 -9.96
C PRO A 114 19.06 -0.41 -9.50
N PHE A 115 20.03 -1.29 -9.80
CA PHE A 115 21.43 -0.96 -9.56
C PHE A 115 21.80 0.13 -10.57
N ASP A 116 21.95 1.36 -10.11
CA ASP A 116 22.43 2.49 -10.92
C ASP A 116 23.97 2.45 -10.94
N PRO A 117 24.62 1.99 -12.02
CA PRO A 117 26.08 1.84 -12.06
C PRO A 117 26.84 3.18 -11.99
N LYS A 118 26.17 4.30 -12.26
CA LYS A 118 26.73 5.66 -12.29
C LYS A 118 26.85 6.34 -10.92
N ALA A 119 26.27 5.78 -9.86
CA ALA A 119 26.23 6.43 -8.55
C ALA A 119 27.56 6.32 -7.75
N ASN A 120 28.58 5.65 -8.28
CA ASN A 120 29.82 5.32 -7.57
C ASN A 120 31.08 5.81 -8.29
N GLU A 121 30.95 6.71 -9.27
CA GLU A 121 32.09 7.36 -9.95
C GLU A 121 32.39 8.78 -9.43
N THR A 122 31.51 9.36 -8.61
CA THR A 122 31.72 10.71 -8.05
C THR A 122 31.80 10.62 -6.53
N THR A 123 32.89 11.15 -5.96
CA THR A 123 33.19 11.32 -4.52
C THR A 123 34.03 10.21 -3.87
N ILE A 124 35.29 10.11 -4.29
CA ILE A 124 36.40 9.88 -3.36
C ILE A 124 37.33 11.09 -3.49
N GLU A 125 36.85 12.25 -3.03
CA GLU A 125 37.73 13.34 -2.61
C GLU A 125 38.07 13.02 -1.14
N LEU A 126 39.29 12.56 -0.90
CA LEU A 126 39.82 12.26 0.43
C LEU A 126 39.91 13.56 1.23
N THR A 127 38.90 13.86 2.05
CA THR A 127 39.07 14.85 3.12
C THR A 127 39.79 14.17 4.30
N PRO A 128 40.92 14.70 4.77
CA PRO A 128 41.63 14.11 5.90
C PRO A 128 40.82 14.36 7.19
N PHE A 129 40.48 13.27 7.88
CA PHE A 129 39.89 13.33 9.23
C PHE A 129 40.86 14.01 10.21
N PRO A 130 40.41 14.94 11.06
CA PRO A 130 41.25 15.54 12.10
C PRO A 130 41.57 14.48 13.16
N ARG A 131 42.86 14.34 13.47
CA ARG A 131 43.31 13.56 14.64
C ARG A 131 43.12 14.44 15.88
N SER A 132 42.36 13.92 16.85
CA SER A 132 42.36 14.36 18.25
C SER A 132 43.45 13.64 19.02
#